data_AF-A0AAX2A6J5-F1
#
_entry.id   AF-A0AAX2A6J5-F1
#
_cell.length_a   1.000
_cell.length_b   1.000
_cell.length_c   1.000
_cell.angle_alpha   90.00
_cell.angle_beta   90.00
_cell.angle_gamma   90.00
#
_symmetry.space_group_name_H-M   'P 1'
#
loop_
_entity.id
_entity.type
_entity.pdbx_description
1 polymer ?
#
loop_
_entity_poly.entity_id
_entity_poly.type
_entity_poly.pdbx_seq_one_letter_code
_entity_poly.pdbx_strand_id
1 'polypeptide(L)'
;MKTSTKIDSIRLAHHFKKDTINLFYVEKPYGEYSDPVVKIEILENDKLTGQLEIPFENIDNLIESLQKVREKYENDNALDIHEELSANIGGGQ
;
A
#
# COMPACT_ATOMS: atom_id res chain seq x y z
N MET A 1 16.81 21.98 -10.75
CA MET A 1 16.72 20.59 -11.25
C MET A 1 15.80 19.82 -10.30
N LYS A 2 14.79 19.12 -10.83
CA LYS A 2 13.88 18.30 -10.03
C LYS A 2 14.63 17.01 -9.66
N THR A 3 15.04 16.88 -8.40
CA THR A 3 15.62 15.63 -7.89
C THR A 3 14.47 14.74 -7.41
N SER A 4 14.32 13.58 -8.04
CA SER A 4 13.37 12.55 -7.61
C SER A 4 14.13 11.28 -7.27
N THR A 5 14.01 10.84 -6.01
CA THR A 5 14.66 9.64 -5.51
C THR A 5 13.61 8.55 -5.33
N LYS A 6 13.78 7.39 -5.96
CA LYS A 6 12.92 6.24 -5.69
C LYS A 6 13.26 5.70 -4.31
N ILE A 7 12.28 5.66 -3.42
CA ILE A 7 12.44 5.18 -2.05
C ILE A 7 12.07 3.70 -1.95
N ASP A 8 10.92 3.33 -2.51
CA ASP A 8 10.41 1.97 -2.36
C ASP A 8 9.55 1.52 -3.55
N SER A 9 9.30 0.22 -3.64
CA SER A 9 8.54 -0.44 -4.69
C SER A 9 7.76 -1.62 -4.10
N ILE A 10 6.47 -1.42 -3.85
CA ILE A 10 5.60 -2.43 -3.23
C ILE A 10 4.79 -3.11 -4.32
N ARG A 11 4.93 -4.43 -4.45
CA ARG A 11 4.11 -5.22 -5.37
C ARG A 11 2.77 -5.55 -4.71
N LEU A 12 1.67 -5.10 -5.32
CA LEU A 12 0.32 -5.45 -4.90
C LEU A 12 0.02 -6.86 -5.41
N ALA A 13 0.16 -7.85 -4.54
CA ALA A 13 -0.02 -9.26 -4.87
C ALA A 13 -1.52 -9.63 -4.98
N HIS A 14 -2.24 -9.03 -5.93
CA HIS A 14 -3.51 -9.60 -6.38
C HIS A 14 -3.18 -10.72 -7.38
N HIS A 15 -3.76 -11.91 -7.14
CA HIS A 15 -3.43 -13.20 -7.79
C HIS A 15 -3.27 -13.21 -9.33
N PHE A 16 -3.72 -12.17 -10.05
CA PHE A 16 -3.67 -12.10 -11.51
C PHE A 16 -3.13 -10.79 -12.11
N LYS A 17 -2.70 -9.82 -11.29
CA LYS A 17 -2.21 -8.54 -11.80
C LYS A 17 -0.82 -8.20 -11.26
N LYS A 18 0.07 -7.73 -12.14
CA LYS A 18 1.40 -7.21 -11.77
C LYS A 18 1.29 -5.76 -11.35
N ASP A 19 0.47 -5.51 -10.33
CA ASP A 19 0.25 -4.15 -9.86
C ASP A 19 1.39 -3.78 -8.91
N THR A 20 2.00 -2.61 -9.11
CA THR A 20 3.14 -2.14 -8.34
C THR A 20 2.92 -0.70 -7.93
N ILE A 21 3.09 -0.41 -6.65
CA ILE A 21 3.15 0.94 -6.11
C ILE A 21 4.62 1.33 -5.99
N ASN A 22 5.02 2.41 -6.67
CA ASN A 22 6.33 3.01 -6.48
C ASN A 22 6.22 4.26 -5.62
N LEU A 23 7.12 4.39 -4.65
CA LEU A 23 7.24 5.56 -3.82
C LEU A 23 8.47 6.37 -4.23
N PHE A 24 8.29 7.66 -4.47
CA PHE A 24 9.36 8.58 -4.80
C PHE A 24 9.33 9.78 -3.87
N TYR A 25 10.51 10.21 -3.44
CA TYR A 25 10.70 11.48 -2.75
C TYR A 25 11.13 12.54 -3.76
N VAL A 26 10.47 13.69 -3.75
CA VAL A 26 10.72 14.79 -4.68
C VAL A 26 11.02 16.05 -3.85
N GLU A 27 12.27 16.50 -3.85
CA GLU A 27 12.72 17.61 -2.99
C GLU A 27 12.19 18.97 -3.43
N LYS A 28 12.14 19.22 -4.74
CA LYS A 28 11.82 20.53 -5.32
C LYS A 28 10.88 20.34 -6.51
N PRO A 29 9.60 20.02 -6.26
CA PRO A 29 8.64 19.73 -7.33
C PRO A 29 8.34 20.96 -8.20
N TYR A 30 8.28 22.17 -7.63
CA TYR A 30 7.86 23.40 -8.33
C TYR A 30 8.90 24.55 -8.31
N GLY A 31 10.09 24.37 -7.73
CA GLY A 31 11.13 25.42 -7.67
C GLY A 31 11.99 25.41 -6.40
N GLU A 32 12.89 26.39 -6.24
CA GLU A 32 13.82 26.47 -5.09
C GLU A 32 13.15 26.71 -3.73
N TYR A 33 11.91 27.20 -3.73
CA TYR A 33 11.10 27.47 -2.53
C TYR A 33 9.94 26.49 -2.36
N SER A 34 9.92 25.40 -3.13
CA SER A 34 8.84 24.43 -3.05
C SER A 34 9.14 23.41 -1.99
N ASP A 35 8.15 23.17 -1.14
CA ASP A 35 8.20 22.11 -0.14
C ASP A 35 8.35 20.74 -0.80
N PRO A 36 9.09 19.83 -0.16
CA PRO A 36 9.24 18.48 -0.65
C PRO A 36 7.89 17.76 -0.69
N VAL A 37 7.71 16.89 -1.68
CA VAL A 37 6.51 16.06 -1.81
C VAL A 37 6.90 14.60 -1.99
N VAL A 38 6.05 13.71 -1.50
CA VAL A 38 6.13 12.28 -1.81
C VAL A 38 5.22 12.00 -2.99
N LYS A 39 5.80 11.49 -4.07
CA LYS A 39 5.04 11.02 -5.23
C LYS A 39 4.83 9.52 -5.11
N ILE A 40 3.57 9.10 -5.25
CA ILE A 40 3.23 7.68 -5.34
C ILE A 40 2.72 7.41 -6.76
N GLU A 41 3.31 6.42 -7.41
CA GLU A 41 2.89 5.95 -8.73
C GLU A 41 2.29 4.56 -8.61
N ILE A 42 1.15 4.35 -9.28
CA ILE A 42 0.47 3.07 -9.37
C ILE A 42 0.65 2.56 -10.79
N LEU A 43 1.35 1.44 -10.91
CA LEU A 43 1.53 0.70 -12.15
C LEU A 43 0.59 -0.49 -12.14
N GLU A 44 -0.27 -0.62 -13.14
CA GLU A 44 -1.00 -1.87 -13.41
C GLU A 44 -0.44 -2.51 -14.69
N ASN A 45 0.05 -3.75 -14.60
CA ASN A 45 0.69 -4.45 -15.72
C ASN A 45 1.78 -3.60 -16.40
N ASP A 46 2.67 -3.00 -15.59
CA ASP A 46 3.76 -2.12 -16.05
C ASP A 46 3.30 -0.83 -16.76
N LYS A 47 2.00 -0.51 -16.73
CA LYS A 47 1.45 0.76 -17.23
C LYS A 47 1.09 1.67 -16.06
N LEU A 48 1.53 2.93 -16.13
CA LEU A 48 1.14 3.94 -15.16
C LEU A 48 -0.36 4.21 -15.28
N THR A 49 -1.14 3.82 -14.28
CA THR A 49 -2.58 4.05 -14.22
C THR A 49 -2.96 5.16 -13.25
N GLY A 50 -2.13 5.39 -12.23
CA GLY A 50 -2.34 6.46 -11.26
C GLY A 50 -1.04 7.12 -10.83
N GLN A 51 -1.11 8.41 -10.56
CA GLN A 51 -0.07 9.13 -9.85
C GLN A 51 -0.72 10.10 -8.86
N LEU A 52 -0.10 10.25 -7.70
CA LEU A 52 -0.52 11.19 -6.68
C LEU A 52 0.72 11.83 -6.05
N GLU A 53 0.61 13.10 -5.70
CA GLU A 53 1.65 13.86 -5.02
C GLU A 53 1.10 14.27 -3.66
N ILE A 54 1.79 13.86 -2.60
CA ILE A 54 1.42 14.14 -1.21
C ILE A 54 2.44 15.13 -0.64
N PRO A 55 1.98 16.30 -0.18
CA PRO A 55 2.81 17.23 0.60
C PRO A 55 3.37 16.57 1.85
N PHE A 56 4.63 16.88 2.21
CA PHE A 56 5.27 16.25 3.36
C PHE A 56 4.51 16.46 4.67
N GLU A 57 3.87 17.63 4.83
CA GLU A 57 2.99 17.98 5.95
C GLU A 57 1.82 17.01 6.17
N ASN A 58 1.39 16.31 5.12
CA ASN A 58 0.22 15.42 5.16
C ASN A 58 0.61 13.94 5.28
N ILE A 59 1.91 13.61 5.31
CA ILE A 59 2.39 12.23 5.38
C ILE A 59 1.96 11.58 6.70
N ASP A 60 2.14 12.26 7.83
CA ASP A 60 1.79 11.71 9.15
C ASP A 60 0.29 11.40 9.23
N ASN A 61 -0.55 12.33 8.78
CA ASN A 61 -2.00 12.13 8.71
C ASN A 61 -2.40 10.94 7.82
N LEU A 62 -1.70 10.74 6.70
CA LEU A 62 -1.94 9.61 5.82
C LEU A 62 -1.53 8.28 6.48
N ILE A 63 -0.36 8.24 7.12
CA ILE A 63 0.12 7.04 7.83
C ILE A 63 -0.86 6.67 8.95
N GLU A 64 -1.28 7.64 9.75
CA GLU A 64 -2.29 7.42 10.80
C GLU A 64 -3.61 6.88 10.22
N SER A 65 -4.06 7.43 9.09
CA SER A 65 -5.29 6.98 8.45
C SER A 65 -5.17 5.54 7.94
N LEU A 66 -4.03 5.18 7.34
CA LEU A 66 -3.74 3.81 6.90
C LEU A 66 -3.67 2.83 8.08
N GLN A 67 -3.06 3.25 9.19
CA GLN A 67 -3.02 2.46 10.43
C GLN A 67 -4.43 2.25 11.00
N LYS A 68 -5.25 3.29 11.09
CA LYS A 68 -6.65 3.19 11.56
C LYS A 68 -7.48 2.25 10.69
N VAL A 69 -7.29 2.27 9.36
CA VAL A 69 -7.95 1.31 8.45
C VAL A 69 -7.50 -0.11 8.77
N ARG A 70 -6.18 -0.32 8.93
CA ARG A 70 -5.65 -1.62 9.33
C ARG A 70 -6.26 -2.09 10.65
N GLU A 71 -6.19 -1.31 11.72
CA GLU A 71 -6.74 -1.68 13.04
C GLU A 71 -8.24 -2.00 12.99
N LYS A 72 -9.01 -1.22 12.23
CA LYS A 72 -10.46 -1.39 12.12
C LYS A 72 -10.88 -2.62 11.33
N TYR A 73 -10.13 -2.98 10.29
CA TYR A 73 -10.52 -4.04 9.35
C TYR A 73 -9.61 -5.30 9.40
N GLU A 74 -8.51 -5.27 10.14
CA GLU A 74 -7.66 -6.44 10.42
C GLU A 74 -8.41 -7.45 11.32
N ASN A 75 -9.35 -6.99 12.16
CA ASN A 75 -10.26 -7.88 12.90
C ASN A 75 -11.38 -8.51 12.05
N ASP A 76 -11.67 -7.99 10.86
CA ASP A 76 -12.69 -8.57 9.96
C ASP A 76 -12.11 -9.69 9.07
N ASN A 77 -10.77 -9.85 9.05
CA ASN A 77 -10.07 -10.88 8.27
C ASN A 77 -9.36 -11.95 9.14
N ALA A 78 -9.71 -12.06 10.42
CA ALA A 78 -9.66 -13.35 11.09
C ALA A 78 -10.83 -14.24 10.57
N LEU A 79 -10.88 -14.41 9.24
CA LEU A 79 -11.62 -15.48 8.61
C LEU A 79 -10.93 -16.76 9.10
N ASP A 80 -11.62 -17.39 10.03
CA ASP A 80 -11.27 -18.62 10.69
C ASP A 80 -10.92 -19.70 9.66
N ILE A 81 -9.62 -19.90 9.39
CA ILE A 81 -9.13 -20.99 8.53
C ILE A 81 -8.90 -22.27 9.34
N HIS A 82 -9.43 -22.36 10.57
CA HIS A 82 -9.26 -23.51 11.44
C HIS A 82 -10.55 -24.08 12.03
N GLU A 83 -11.72 -23.54 11.71
CA GLU A 83 -13.03 -24.08 12.13
C GLU A 83 -13.65 -25.08 11.15
N GLU A 84 -12.88 -25.85 10.36
CA GLU A 84 -13.42 -26.99 9.60
C GLU A 84 -12.57 -28.28 9.68
N LEU A 85 -11.67 -28.41 10.65
CA LEU A 85 -11.05 -29.72 10.99
C LEU A 85 -11.50 -30.29 12.34
N SER A 86 -12.58 -29.77 12.91
CA SER A 86 -13.27 -30.37 14.05
C SER A 86 -14.49 -31.18 13.64
N ALA A 87 -14.43 -31.89 12.50
CA ALA A 87 -15.36 -32.98 12.22
C ALA A 87 -15.08 -34.14 13.20
N ASN A 88 -15.74 -34.08 14.35
CA ASN A 88 -15.78 -35.13 15.35
C ASN A 88 -16.64 -36.30 14.86
N ILE A 89 -16.15 -37.12 13.91
CA ILE A 89 -16.65 -38.49 13.71
C ILE A 89 -15.47 -39.42 13.38
N GLY A 90 -14.86 -39.95 14.44
CA GLY A 90 -14.11 -41.20 14.39
C GLY A 90 -15.03 -42.41 14.56
N GLY A 91 -14.65 -43.54 13.99
CA GLY A 91 -15.21 -44.85 14.35
C GLY A 91 -15.33 -45.79 13.16
N GLY A 92 -14.31 -46.62 12.96
CA GLY A 92 -14.44 -47.77 12.07
C GLY A 92 -15.38 -48.84 12.65
N GLN A 93 -16.08 -49.52 11.76
CA GLN A 93 -16.23 -50.98 11.70
C GLN A 93 -16.74 -51.40 10.33
#